data_AF-A0A151ESW7-F1
#
_entry.id   AF-A0A151ESW7-F1
#
_cell.length_a   1.000
_cell.length_b   1.000
_cell.length_c   1.000
_cell.angle_alpha   90.00
_cell.angle_beta   90.00
_cell.angle_gamma   90.00
#
_symmetry.space_group_name_H-M   'P 1'
#
loop_
_entity.id
_entity.type
_entity.pdbx_description
1 polymer ?
#
loop_
_entity_poly.entity_id
_entity_poly.type
_entity_poly.pdbx_seq_one_letter_code
_entity_poly.pdbx_strand_id
1 'polypeptide(L)'
;MSSKTLVLFLIFAVLIFPFFIVSTVQKEEPALYTFRAHIIEPLESSYSVYRYFLAEAVEGTYPDAEVILVINMIHTEGELHTTRENNEVWIKGRLLTEDDLCENHSVYPDHAHIYALQVKTSILWPDQIALLKALYKSPVATLPVPSYILFYLLLENPSSHTPQTFFILLVKTLLVYVTIFLVIAHRTKKWNLLLILLIYTLLAMILTVPELLY
;
A
#
# COMPACT_ATOMS: atom_id res chain seq x y z
N MET A 1 17.40 12.20 29.67
CA MET A 1 17.46 11.03 28.75
C MET A 1 18.90 10.87 28.29
N SER A 2 19.50 9.69 28.42
CA SER A 2 20.86 9.46 27.92
C SER A 2 20.88 9.59 26.39
N SER A 3 22.01 10.03 25.86
CA SER A 3 22.27 10.12 24.42
C SER A 3 21.97 8.79 23.71
N LYS A 4 22.24 7.65 24.36
CA LYS A 4 21.98 6.31 23.82
C LYS A 4 20.47 5.97 23.78
N THR A 5 19.73 6.30 24.84
CA THR A 5 18.27 6.09 24.89
C THR A 5 17.54 6.92 23.85
N LEU A 6 18.03 8.12 23.54
CA LEU A 6 17.45 8.95 22.49
C LEU A 6 17.70 8.35 21.11
N VAL A 7 18.91 7.91 20.79
CA VAL A 7 19.20 7.21 19.52
C VAL A 7 18.34 5.95 19.35
N LEU A 8 18.17 5.16 20.42
CA LEU A 8 17.31 3.98 20.37
C LEU A 8 15.85 4.34 20.07
N PHE A 9 15.33 5.37 20.73
CA PHE A 9 14.01 5.90 20.48
C PHE A 9 13.85 6.43 19.04
N LEU A 10 14.89 7.09 18.50
CA LEU A 10 14.91 7.59 17.13
C LEU A 10 14.82 6.47 16.09
N ILE A 11 15.63 5.41 16.26
CA ILE A 11 15.60 4.22 15.39
C ILE A 11 14.23 3.56 15.48
N PHE A 12 13.70 3.40 16.70
CA PHE A 12 12.39 2.80 16.93
C PHE A 12 11.28 3.62 16.25
N ALA A 13 11.31 4.95 16.37
CA ALA A 13 10.35 5.84 15.73
C ALA A 13 10.37 5.69 14.21
N VAL A 14 11.55 5.73 13.57
CA VAL A 14 11.66 5.57 12.10
C VAL A 14 11.23 4.20 11.62
N LEU A 15 11.48 3.15 12.41
CA LEU A 15 11.10 1.78 12.05
C LEU A 15 9.62 1.49 12.26
N ILE A 16 8.99 2.02 13.30
CA ILE A 16 7.63 1.61 13.68
C ILE A 16 6.57 2.59 13.20
N PHE A 17 6.91 3.88 13.10
CA PHE A 17 5.97 4.89 12.64
C PHE A 17 5.37 4.57 11.26
N PRO A 18 6.14 4.09 10.25
CA PRO A 18 5.57 3.69 8.97
C PRO A 18 4.57 2.54 9.08
N PHE A 19 4.80 1.57 9.97
CA PHE A 19 3.85 0.48 10.19
C PHE A 19 2.54 0.99 10.79
N PHE A 20 2.60 1.95 11.71
CA PHE A 20 1.41 2.57 12.27
C PHE A 20 0.58 3.24 11.18
N ILE A 21 1.22 4.05 10.33
CA ILE A 21 0.55 4.69 9.18
C ILE A 21 -0.11 3.65 8.28
N VAL A 22 0.66 2.65 7.82
CA VAL A 22 0.18 1.60 6.91
C VAL A 22 -1.00 0.81 7.50
N SER A 23 -1.02 0.60 8.82
CA SER A 23 -2.12 -0.10 9.50
C SER A 23 -3.41 0.72 9.58
N THR A 24 -3.29 2.04 9.64
CA THR A 24 -4.44 2.96 9.74
C THR A 24 -5.02 3.36 8.38
N VAL A 25 -4.19 3.33 7.33
CA VAL A 25 -4.61 3.70 5.99
C VAL A 25 -5.34 2.50 5.37
N GLN A 26 -6.66 2.50 5.50
CA GLN A 26 -7.52 1.60 4.72
C GLN A 26 -7.88 2.30 3.42
N LYS A 27 -7.56 1.68 2.27
CA LYS A 27 -8.22 2.04 1.02
C LYS A 27 -9.68 1.64 1.15
N GLU A 28 -10.55 2.63 1.26
CA GLU A 28 -11.99 2.44 1.22
C GLU A 28 -12.38 2.00 -0.20
N GLU A 29 -12.51 0.70 -0.41
CA GLU A 29 -13.25 0.18 -1.57
C GLU A 29 -14.57 -0.43 -1.05
N PRO A 30 -15.70 -0.11 -1.68
CA PRO A 30 -16.98 -0.67 -1.27
C PRO A 30 -17.03 -2.18 -1.52
N ALA A 31 -17.59 -2.91 -0.55
CA ALA A 31 -17.87 -4.36 -0.60
C ALA A 31 -16.64 -5.28 -0.76
N LEU A 32 -15.58 -5.02 0.01
CA LEU A 32 -14.43 -5.91 0.13
C LEU A 32 -14.70 -7.05 1.12
N TYR A 33 -14.65 -8.29 0.62
CA TYR A 33 -14.51 -9.48 1.44
C TYR A 33 -13.03 -9.68 1.77
N THR A 34 -12.74 -9.95 3.05
CA THR A 34 -11.39 -10.23 3.53
C THR A 34 -11.45 -11.44 4.43
N PHE A 35 -10.97 -12.57 3.93
CA PHE A 35 -11.06 -13.84 4.62
C PHE A 35 -9.88 -14.74 4.31
N ARG A 36 -9.63 -15.70 5.18
CA ARG A 36 -8.71 -16.80 4.93
C ARG A 36 -9.48 -17.91 4.25
N ALA A 37 -8.93 -18.38 3.14
CA ALA A 37 -9.50 -19.41 2.31
C ALA A 37 -8.58 -20.64 2.33
N HIS A 38 -9.15 -21.82 2.57
CA HIS A 38 -8.49 -23.10 2.32
C HIS A 38 -8.81 -23.53 0.89
N ILE A 39 -7.80 -23.65 0.03
CA ILE A 39 -7.99 -23.99 -1.38
C ILE A 39 -8.23 -25.50 -1.49
N ILE A 40 -9.44 -25.90 -1.89
CA ILE A 40 -9.84 -27.30 -2.00
C ILE A 40 -9.29 -27.88 -3.30
N GLU A 41 -9.69 -27.32 -4.44
CA GLU A 41 -9.27 -27.84 -5.75
C GLU A 41 -9.24 -26.74 -6.83
N PRO A 42 -8.33 -26.87 -7.81
CA PRO A 42 -8.36 -26.04 -9.00
C PRO A 42 -9.52 -26.47 -9.92
N LEU A 43 -10.30 -25.50 -10.36
CA LEU A 43 -11.38 -25.70 -11.32
C LEU A 43 -10.87 -25.43 -12.75
N GLU A 44 -11.43 -26.13 -13.73
CA GLU A 44 -11.05 -25.91 -15.13
C GLU A 44 -11.41 -24.49 -15.58
N SER A 45 -10.49 -23.86 -16.30
CA SER A 45 -10.69 -22.52 -16.85
C SER A 45 -10.68 -22.57 -18.37
N SER A 46 -11.74 -22.04 -18.98
CA SER A 46 -11.80 -21.80 -20.43
C SER A 46 -10.88 -20.64 -20.87
N TYR A 47 -10.35 -19.86 -19.93
CA TYR A 47 -9.56 -18.66 -20.20
C TYR A 47 -8.18 -18.74 -19.55
N SER A 48 -7.12 -18.55 -20.34
CA SER A 48 -5.72 -18.68 -19.88
C SER A 48 -5.30 -17.65 -18.82
N VAL A 49 -6.02 -16.54 -18.72
CA VAL A 49 -5.72 -15.43 -17.79
C VAL A 49 -6.38 -15.62 -16.43
N TYR A 50 -7.48 -16.38 -16.35
CA TYR A 50 -8.23 -16.59 -15.13
C TYR A 50 -7.98 -17.99 -14.58
N ARG A 51 -7.81 -18.08 -13.28
CA ARG A 51 -7.80 -19.35 -12.54
C ARG A 51 -8.94 -19.37 -11.57
N TYR A 52 -9.67 -20.47 -11.59
CA TYR A 52 -10.79 -20.73 -10.70
C TYR A 52 -10.34 -21.75 -9.65
N PHE A 53 -10.69 -21.50 -8.40
CA PHE A 53 -10.47 -22.45 -7.32
C PHE A 53 -11.74 -22.57 -6.49
N LEU A 54 -12.11 -23.79 -6.16
CA LEU A 54 -13.05 -24.02 -5.07
C LEU A 54 -12.28 -23.83 -3.76
N ALA A 55 -12.82 -23.02 -2.86
CA ALA A 55 -12.19 -22.76 -1.58
C ALA A 55 -13.21 -22.69 -0.44
N GLU A 56 -12.78 -23.15 0.73
CA GLU A 56 -13.55 -23.05 1.97
C GLU A 56 -13.11 -21.81 2.75
N ALA A 57 -14.05 -20.98 3.17
CA ALA A 57 -13.78 -19.82 4.01
C ALA A 57 -13.60 -20.25 5.48
N VAL A 58 -12.42 -19.98 6.03
CA VAL A 58 -12.01 -20.41 7.37
C VAL A 58 -12.24 -19.32 8.41
N GLU A 59 -11.82 -18.08 8.12
CA GLU A 59 -11.93 -16.95 9.05
C GLU A 59 -12.08 -15.62 8.29
N GLY A 60 -12.75 -14.65 8.89
CA GLY A 60 -12.90 -13.29 8.35
C GLY A 60 -14.31 -13.01 7.82
N THR A 61 -14.40 -12.07 6.87
CA THR A 61 -15.65 -11.66 6.24
C THR A 61 -15.75 -12.30 4.86
N TYR A 62 -16.69 -13.22 4.69
CA TYR A 62 -16.92 -13.99 3.47
C TYR A 62 -18.42 -14.08 3.17
N PRO A 63 -18.83 -14.29 1.91
CA PRO A 63 -20.24 -14.37 1.54
C PRO A 63 -20.87 -15.72 1.86
N ASP A 64 -20.10 -16.80 1.77
CA ASP A 64 -20.55 -18.18 1.95
C ASP A 64 -19.41 -19.07 2.45
N ALA A 65 -19.72 -20.24 3.02
CA ALA A 65 -18.74 -21.19 3.54
C ALA A 65 -17.85 -21.78 2.43
N GLU A 66 -18.44 -22.07 1.27
CA GLU A 66 -17.73 -22.47 0.06
C GLU A 66 -17.87 -21.40 -1.01
N VAL A 67 -16.74 -20.98 -1.58
CA VAL A 67 -16.69 -19.90 -2.56
C VAL A 67 -15.79 -20.27 -3.72
N ILE A 68 -16.09 -19.67 -4.87
CA ILE A 68 -15.25 -19.79 -6.05
C ILE A 68 -14.36 -18.56 -6.11
N LEU A 69 -13.06 -18.79 -5.96
CA LEU A 69 -12.06 -17.75 -6.12
C LEU A 69 -11.72 -17.60 -7.60
N VAL A 70 -11.99 -16.42 -8.13
CA VAL A 70 -11.60 -16.00 -9.47
C VAL A 70 -10.35 -15.15 -9.36
N ILE A 71 -9.23 -15.69 -9.82
CA ILE A 71 -7.92 -15.05 -9.76
C ILE A 71 -7.49 -14.67 -11.17
N ASN A 72 -7.29 -13.38 -11.40
CA ASN A 72 -6.74 -12.87 -12.65
C ASN A 72 -5.21 -12.83 -12.55
N MET A 73 -4.52 -13.64 -13.36
CA MET A 73 -3.06 -13.77 -13.28
C MET A 73 -2.29 -12.51 -13.68
N ILE A 74 -2.96 -11.51 -14.27
CA ILE A 74 -2.37 -10.23 -14.68
C ILE A 74 -2.67 -9.11 -13.67
N HIS A 75 -3.88 -9.11 -13.09
CA HIS A 75 -4.39 -7.99 -12.30
C HIS A 75 -4.51 -8.27 -10.81
N THR A 76 -4.55 -9.52 -10.38
CA THR A 76 -4.55 -9.87 -8.96
C THR A 76 -3.14 -9.71 -8.41
N GLU A 77 -2.98 -8.93 -7.34
CA GLU A 77 -1.67 -8.71 -6.71
C GLU A 77 -1.35 -9.77 -5.65
N GLY A 78 -0.06 -9.97 -5.37
CA GLY A 78 0.42 -10.80 -4.28
C GLY A 78 0.95 -12.17 -4.70
N GLU A 79 0.88 -13.15 -3.79
CA GLU A 79 1.54 -14.45 -3.98
C GLU A 79 0.66 -15.44 -4.75
N LEU A 80 0.55 -15.26 -6.06
CA LEU A 80 -0.28 -16.12 -6.91
C LEU A 80 0.25 -17.56 -7.06
N HIS A 81 1.56 -17.77 -6.85
CA HIS A 81 2.18 -19.10 -6.99
C HIS A 81 1.91 -20.02 -5.80
N THR A 82 1.49 -19.46 -4.66
CA THR A 82 1.12 -20.20 -3.45
C THR A 82 -0.34 -20.59 -3.44
N THR A 83 -1.15 -20.03 -4.34
CA THR A 83 -2.51 -20.49 -4.62
C THR A 83 -2.46 -21.85 -5.32
N ARG A 84 -2.35 -22.91 -4.52
CA ARG A 84 -2.36 -24.30 -4.93
C ARG A 84 -3.31 -25.06 -4.04
N GLU A 85 -3.74 -26.21 -4.53
CA GLU A 85 -4.52 -27.18 -3.76
C GLU A 85 -3.93 -27.42 -2.36
N ASN A 86 -4.79 -27.52 -1.35
CA ASN A 86 -4.49 -27.74 0.06
C ASN A 86 -3.68 -26.65 0.76
N ASN A 87 -3.56 -25.46 0.17
CA ASN A 87 -2.95 -24.31 0.83
C ASN A 87 -4.00 -23.36 1.40
N GLU A 88 -3.64 -22.72 2.50
CA GLU A 88 -4.41 -21.63 3.07
C GLU A 88 -3.81 -20.28 2.69
N VAL A 89 -4.67 -19.38 2.22
CA VAL A 89 -4.28 -18.04 1.79
C VAL A 89 -5.28 -17.02 2.30
N TRP A 90 -4.81 -15.81 2.57
CA TRP A 90 -5.69 -14.68 2.81
C TRP A 90 -6.07 -14.03 1.49
N ILE A 91 -7.36 -13.86 1.30
CA ILE A 91 -7.97 -13.25 0.12
C ILE A 91 -8.57 -11.91 0.52
N LYS A 92 -8.30 -10.89 -0.28
CA LYS A 92 -9.02 -9.62 -0.30
C LYS A 92 -9.61 -9.45 -1.69
N GLY A 93 -10.94 -9.37 -1.78
CA GLY A 93 -11.63 -9.40 -3.06
C GLY A 93 -13.04 -8.86 -2.99
N ARG A 94 -13.73 -8.87 -4.13
CA ARG A 94 -15.12 -8.42 -4.25
C ARG A 94 -15.99 -9.54 -4.78
N LEU A 95 -17.27 -9.54 -4.41
CA LEU A 95 -18.25 -10.41 -5.05
C LEU A 95 -18.41 -9.99 -6.52
N LEU A 96 -18.39 -10.96 -7.42
CA LEU A 96 -18.76 -10.73 -8.81
C LEU A 96 -20.28 -10.58 -8.92
N THR A 97 -20.74 -9.53 -9.60
CA THR A 97 -22.17 -9.33 -9.86
C THR A 97 -22.62 -10.17 -11.05
N GLU A 98 -23.94 -10.33 -11.23
CA GLU A 98 -24.50 -11.05 -12.38
C GLU A 98 -23.98 -10.51 -13.72
N ASP A 99 -23.80 -9.20 -13.84
CA ASP A 99 -23.23 -8.56 -15.04
C ASP A 99 -21.78 -9.01 -15.31
N ASP A 100 -20.93 -9.10 -14.27
CA ASP A 100 -19.55 -9.59 -14.39
C ASP A 100 -19.49 -11.09 -14.75
N LEU A 101 -20.50 -11.85 -14.29
CA LEU A 101 -20.62 -13.29 -14.51
C LEU A 101 -21.12 -13.62 -15.93
N CYS A 102 -22.07 -12.84 -16.45
CA CYS A 102 -22.70 -13.05 -17.77
C CYS A 102 -21.74 -12.83 -18.94
N GLU A 103 -20.74 -11.95 -18.80
CA GLU A 103 -19.80 -11.69 -19.89
C GLU A 103 -18.66 -12.71 -19.97
N ASN A 104 -18.26 -13.38 -18.87
CA ASN A 104 -16.98 -14.12 -18.86
C ASN A 104 -16.83 -15.31 -17.86
N HIS A 105 -17.77 -15.58 -16.93
CA HIS A 105 -17.46 -16.41 -15.74
C HIS A 105 -18.54 -17.42 -15.29
N SER A 106 -19.59 -17.67 -16.07
CA SER A 106 -20.71 -18.53 -15.66
C SER A 106 -20.43 -20.04 -15.72
N VAL A 107 -19.43 -20.51 -14.99
CA VAL A 107 -19.09 -21.95 -14.96
C VAL A 107 -19.75 -22.69 -13.78
N TYR A 108 -20.12 -22.01 -12.68
CA TYR A 108 -20.55 -22.68 -11.45
C TYR A 108 -21.65 -21.94 -10.64
N PRO A 109 -22.91 -21.96 -11.09
CA PRO A 109 -23.98 -21.10 -10.56
C PRO A 109 -24.33 -21.30 -9.08
N ASP A 110 -23.97 -22.44 -8.49
CA ASP A 110 -24.37 -22.81 -7.12
C ASP A 110 -23.49 -22.18 -6.02
N HIS A 111 -22.44 -21.43 -6.38
CA HIS A 111 -21.49 -20.87 -5.42
C HIS A 111 -21.29 -19.37 -5.62
N ALA A 112 -21.02 -18.65 -4.52
CA ALA A 112 -20.60 -17.26 -4.59
C ALA A 112 -19.22 -17.13 -5.25
N HIS A 113 -19.10 -16.24 -6.23
CA HIS A 113 -17.84 -15.99 -6.93
C HIS A 113 -17.16 -14.74 -6.39
N ILE A 114 -15.96 -14.89 -5.85
CA ILE A 114 -15.13 -13.80 -5.36
C ILE A 114 -14.02 -13.52 -6.36
N TYR A 115 -13.99 -12.31 -6.91
CA TYR A 115 -12.83 -11.80 -7.65
C TYR A 115 -11.74 -11.38 -6.66
N ALA A 116 -10.64 -12.11 -6.66
CA ALA A 116 -9.49 -11.81 -5.83
C ALA A 116 -8.75 -10.58 -6.38
N LEU A 117 -8.70 -9.51 -5.58
CA LEU A 117 -7.90 -8.33 -5.85
C LEU A 117 -6.47 -8.55 -5.35
N GLN A 118 -6.34 -9.14 -4.16
CA GLN A 118 -5.05 -9.44 -3.54
C GLN A 118 -5.05 -10.80 -2.84
N VAL A 119 -3.93 -11.49 -2.94
CA VAL A 119 -3.66 -12.75 -2.24
C VAL A 119 -2.42 -12.57 -1.36
N LYS A 120 -2.51 -12.88 -0.07
CA LYS A 120 -1.35 -12.89 0.83
C LYS A 120 -1.20 -14.20 1.59
N THR A 121 0.04 -14.59 1.79
CA THR A 121 0.48 -15.66 2.73
C THR A 121 1.19 -15.07 3.95
N SER A 122 1.58 -13.79 3.86
CA SER A 122 2.34 -13.08 4.88
C SER A 122 1.45 -12.22 5.78
N ILE A 123 2.04 -11.58 6.79
CA ILE A 123 1.32 -10.72 7.74
C ILE A 123 0.73 -9.49 7.02
N LEU A 124 1.49 -8.89 6.10
CA LEU A 124 1.11 -7.66 5.40
C LEU A 124 0.49 -7.95 4.03
N TRP A 125 -0.48 -7.12 3.66
CA TRP A 125 -1.03 -7.11 2.30
C TRP A 125 -0.04 -6.52 1.28
N PRO A 126 -0.14 -6.90 -0.01
CA PRO A 126 0.74 -6.36 -1.06
C PRO A 126 0.72 -4.82 -1.15
N ASP A 127 -0.45 -4.19 -1.02
CA ASP A 127 -0.61 -2.73 -0.97
C ASP A 127 0.10 -2.11 0.24
N GLN A 128 -0.02 -2.74 1.41
CA GLN A 128 0.65 -2.33 2.63
C GLN A 128 2.17 -2.39 2.48
N ILE A 129 2.70 -3.42 1.82
CA ILE A 129 4.13 -3.54 1.53
C ILE A 129 4.59 -2.44 0.56
N ALA A 130 3.80 -2.15 -0.48
CA ALA A 130 4.09 -1.08 -1.42
C ALA A 130 4.10 0.30 -0.73
N LEU A 131 3.11 0.57 0.11
CA LEU A 131 3.00 1.80 0.89
C LEU A 131 4.18 1.94 1.85
N LEU A 132 4.54 0.87 2.56
CA LEU A 132 5.69 0.85 3.46
C LEU A 132 7.01 1.16 2.73
N LYS A 133 7.22 0.57 1.54
CA LYS A 133 8.39 0.85 0.70
C LYS A 133 8.43 2.33 0.26
N ALA A 134 7.28 2.91 -0.08
CA ALA A 134 7.20 4.32 -0.45
C ALA A 134 7.52 5.24 0.75
N LEU A 135 7.00 4.95 1.94
CA LEU A 135 7.30 5.71 3.16
C LEU A 135 8.78 5.65 3.54
N TYR A 136 9.42 4.49 3.46
CA TYR A 136 10.86 4.40 3.74
C TYR A 136 11.74 5.16 2.75
N LYS A 137 11.27 5.32 1.50
CA LYS A 137 11.99 6.09 0.47
C LYS A 137 11.67 7.59 0.51
N SER A 138 10.60 8.00 1.20
CA SER A 138 10.11 9.39 1.17
C SER A 138 11.13 10.45 1.61
N PRO A 139 12.00 10.22 2.62
CA PRO A 139 12.94 11.26 3.04
C PRO A 139 13.95 11.57 1.94
N VAL A 140 14.38 10.57 1.20
CA VAL A 140 15.32 10.74 0.07
C VAL A 140 14.58 11.32 -1.14
N ALA A 141 13.36 10.84 -1.42
CA ALA A 141 12.54 11.36 -2.52
C ALA A 141 12.09 12.82 -2.31
N THR A 142 12.10 13.32 -1.08
CA THR A 142 11.75 14.71 -0.76
C THR A 142 12.87 15.70 -1.07
N LEU A 143 14.13 15.26 -1.10
CA LEU A 143 15.28 16.12 -1.39
C LEU A 143 15.24 16.83 -2.75
N PRO A 144 14.89 16.18 -3.88
CA PRO A 144 14.83 16.84 -5.18
C PRO A 144 13.57 17.70 -5.40
N VAL A 145 12.61 17.70 -4.47
CA VAL A 145 11.31 18.40 -4.62
C VAL A 145 11.45 19.91 -4.92
N PRO A 146 12.39 20.68 -4.33
CA PRO A 146 12.63 22.08 -4.70
C PRO A 146 13.01 22.29 -6.17
N SER A 147 13.63 21.30 -6.81
CA SER A 147 13.89 21.35 -8.26
C SER A 147 12.63 21.01 -9.05
N TYR A 148 11.88 19.99 -8.61
CA TYR A 148 10.62 19.60 -9.25
C TYR A 148 9.56 20.70 -9.24
N ILE A 149 9.43 21.49 -8.17
CA ILE A 149 8.44 22.58 -8.12
C ILE A 149 8.73 23.68 -9.16
N LEU A 150 10.00 23.94 -9.47
CA LEU A 150 10.38 24.86 -10.54
C LEU A 150 9.97 24.31 -11.90
N PHE A 151 10.21 23.02 -12.16
CA PHE A 151 9.74 22.36 -13.39
C PHE A 151 8.21 22.35 -13.47
N TYR A 152 7.52 22.07 -12.36
CA TYR A 152 6.05 22.07 -12.29
C TYR A 152 5.45 23.43 -12.67
N LEU A 153 6.11 24.53 -12.29
CA LEU A 153 5.68 25.89 -12.68
C LEU A 153 6.05 26.27 -14.12
N LEU A 154 7.05 25.63 -14.72
CA LEU A 154 7.54 25.93 -16.07
C LEU A 154 6.88 25.06 -17.16
N LEU A 155 6.33 23.90 -16.80
CA LEU A 155 5.67 22.98 -17.72
C LEU A 155 4.19 23.35 -17.91
N GLU A 156 3.84 23.70 -19.15
CA GLU A 156 2.56 24.27 -19.57
C GLU A 156 1.42 23.23 -19.73
N ASN A 157 1.52 22.04 -19.10
CA ASN A 157 0.53 20.96 -19.24
C ASN A 157 -0.32 20.78 -17.96
N PRO A 158 -1.50 21.43 -17.87
CA PRO A 158 -2.32 21.51 -16.67
C PRO A 158 -3.19 20.28 -16.38
N SER A 159 -3.18 19.25 -17.23
CA SER A 159 -4.13 18.11 -17.13
C SER A 159 -3.90 17.20 -15.94
N SER A 160 -2.74 17.27 -15.27
CA SER A 160 -2.41 16.52 -14.05
C SER A 160 -2.27 17.37 -12.79
N HIS A 161 -2.56 18.68 -12.88
CA HIS A 161 -2.23 19.63 -11.82
C HIS A 161 -3.37 19.77 -10.82
N THR A 162 -3.41 18.90 -9.82
CA THR A 162 -4.31 19.11 -8.70
C THR A 162 -3.73 20.17 -7.75
N PRO A 163 -4.56 21.10 -7.23
CA PRO A 163 -4.09 22.13 -6.29
C PRO A 163 -3.51 21.54 -5.00
N GLN A 164 -3.97 20.34 -4.62
CA GLN A 164 -3.44 19.58 -3.49
C GLN A 164 -1.99 19.15 -3.71
N THR A 165 -1.66 18.58 -4.87
CA THR A 165 -0.28 18.18 -5.20
C THR A 165 0.67 19.37 -5.17
N PHE A 166 0.26 20.52 -5.73
CA PHE A 166 1.07 21.73 -5.65
C PHE A 166 1.33 22.19 -4.22
N PHE A 167 0.30 22.18 -3.37
CA PHE A 167 0.45 22.54 -1.95
C PHE A 167 1.41 21.60 -1.22
N ILE A 168 1.30 20.29 -1.45
CA ILE A 168 2.21 19.29 -0.85
C ILE A 168 3.66 19.54 -1.30
N LEU A 169 3.88 19.78 -2.60
CA LEU A 169 5.21 20.10 -3.14
C LEU A 169 5.80 21.38 -2.51
N LEU A 170 4.97 22.41 -2.30
CA LEU A 170 5.39 23.65 -1.66
C LEU A 170 5.80 23.43 -0.20
N VAL A 171 5.02 22.66 0.57
CA VAL A 171 5.34 22.33 1.96
C VAL A 171 6.62 21.49 2.04
N LYS A 172 6.79 20.49 1.16
CA LYS A 172 8.03 19.70 1.06
C LYS A 172 9.24 20.57 0.71
N THR A 173 9.07 21.54 -0.17
CA THR A 173 10.13 22.49 -0.53
C THR A 173 10.56 23.32 0.67
N LEU A 174 9.60 23.87 1.42
CA LEU A 174 9.87 24.59 2.67
C LEU A 174 10.61 23.70 3.68
N LEU A 175 10.15 22.45 3.84
CA LEU A 175 10.75 21.48 4.75
C LEU A 175 12.25 21.26 4.43
N VAL A 176 12.61 21.12 3.15
CA VAL A 176 14.01 20.96 2.73
C VAL A 176 14.84 22.19 3.08
N TYR A 177 14.39 23.40 2.71
CA TYR A 177 15.13 24.64 2.99
C TYR A 177 15.31 24.91 4.49
N VAL A 178 14.26 24.72 5.28
CA VAL A 178 14.32 24.86 6.74
C VAL A 178 15.29 23.84 7.33
N THR A 179 15.28 22.60 6.85
CA THR A 179 16.19 21.56 7.32
C THR A 179 17.64 21.91 7.00
N ILE A 180 17.94 22.35 5.78
CA ILE A 180 19.28 22.80 5.37
C ILE A 180 19.75 23.94 6.28
N PHE A 181 18.92 24.97 6.47
CA PHE A 181 19.25 26.10 7.34
C PHE A 181 19.54 25.65 8.78
N LEU A 182 18.68 24.80 9.35
CA LEU A 182 18.85 24.30 10.72
C LEU A 182 20.10 23.44 10.88
N VAL A 183 20.42 22.61 9.89
CA VAL A 183 21.66 21.79 9.87
C VAL A 183 22.90 22.70 9.83
N ILE A 184 22.89 23.74 9.00
CA ILE A 184 24.00 24.71 8.93
C ILE A 184 24.14 25.48 10.25
N ALA A 185 23.03 25.97 10.81
CA ALA A 185 23.00 26.75 12.05
C ALA A 185 23.46 25.95 13.28
N HIS A 186 23.14 24.65 13.33
CA HIS A 186 23.40 23.79 14.49
C HIS A 186 24.52 22.76 14.28
N ARG A 187 25.36 22.94 13.24
CA ARG A 187 26.41 21.99 12.82
C ARG A 187 27.40 21.56 13.92
N THR A 188 27.56 22.36 14.97
CA THR A 188 28.53 22.10 16.06
C THR A 188 28.02 21.10 17.09
N LYS A 189 26.69 20.91 17.21
CA LYS A 189 26.08 20.01 18.20
C LYS A 189 25.49 18.79 17.51
N LYS A 190 26.23 17.67 17.55
CA LYS A 190 25.81 16.37 16.94
C LYS A 190 24.39 15.95 17.32
N TRP A 191 23.96 16.24 18.55
CA TRP A 191 22.62 15.91 19.04
C TRP A 191 21.50 16.67 18.32
N ASN A 192 21.70 17.96 18.05
CA ASN A 192 20.72 18.78 17.37
C ASN A 192 20.55 18.32 15.92
N LEU A 193 21.66 17.93 15.27
CA LEU A 193 21.62 17.39 13.91
C LEU A 193 20.79 16.11 13.81
N LEU A 194 20.97 15.16 14.74
CA LEU A 194 20.18 13.93 14.75
C LEU A 194 18.68 14.20 14.90
N LEU A 195 18.33 15.14 15.78
CA LEU A 195 16.93 15.51 16.02
C LEU A 195 16.33 16.22 14.80
N ILE A 196 17.06 17.14 14.17
CA ILE A 196 16.63 17.81 12.93
C ILE A 196 16.38 16.80 11.81
N LEU A 197 17.31 15.85 11.60
CA LEU A 197 17.18 14.81 10.58
C LEU A 197 16.01 13.85 10.85
N LEU A 198 15.73 13.54 12.11
CA LEU A 198 14.54 12.76 12.47
C LEU A 198 13.26 13.52 12.14
N ILE A 199 13.13 14.76 12.61
CA ILE A 199 11.92 15.56 12.36
C ILE A 199 11.70 15.68 10.85
N TYR A 200 12.76 15.92 10.09
CA TYR A 200 12.72 15.89 8.64
C TYR A 200 12.19 14.58 8.08
N THR A 201 12.74 13.44 8.55
CA THR A 201 12.34 12.09 8.12
C THR A 201 10.86 11.83 8.39
N LEU A 202 10.39 12.11 9.60
CA LEU A 202 8.99 11.88 9.98
C LEU A 202 8.04 12.80 9.20
N LEU A 203 8.38 14.08 9.04
CA LEU A 203 7.56 15.01 8.26
C LEU A 203 7.52 14.62 6.78
N ALA A 204 8.64 14.18 6.21
CA ALA A 204 8.68 13.67 4.83
C ALA A 204 7.79 12.42 4.67
N MET A 205 7.78 11.51 5.64
CA MET A 205 6.88 10.35 5.65
C MET A 205 5.41 10.78 5.70
N ILE A 206 5.04 11.69 6.62
CA ILE A 206 3.66 12.18 6.76
C ILE A 206 3.18 12.86 5.47
N LEU A 207 4.02 13.71 4.86
CA LEU A 207 3.68 14.43 3.64
C LEU A 207 3.56 13.52 2.41
N THR A 208 4.11 12.30 2.44
CA THR A 208 3.96 11.32 1.37
C THR A 208 2.65 10.52 1.47
N VAL A 209 2.04 10.41 2.64
CA VAL A 209 0.75 9.71 2.82
C VAL A 209 -0.35 10.24 1.87
N PRO A 210 -0.65 11.55 1.82
CA PRO A 210 -1.70 12.05 0.93
C PRO A 210 -1.38 11.79 -0.56
N GLU A 211 -0.12 11.85 -0.99
CA GLU A 211 0.26 11.54 -2.39
C GLU A 211 0.04 10.08 -2.78
N LEU A 212 -0.09 9.16 -1.82
CA LEU A 212 -0.32 7.74 -2.08
C LEU A 212 -1.80 7.36 -2.04
N LEU A 213 -2.66 8.28 -1.55
CA LEU A 213 -4.09 8.07 -1.41
C LEU A 213 -4.91 8.72 -2.54
N TYR A 214 -4.31 9.61 -3.33
CA TYR A 214 -4.92 10.34 -4.44
C TYR A 214 -4.12 10.14 -5.72
#